data_AF-A0A2K9CFS9-F1
#
_entry.id   AF-A0A2K9CFS9-F1
#
_cell.length_a   1.000
_cell.length_b   1.000
_cell.length_c   1.000
_cell.angle_alpha   90.00
_cell.angle_beta   90.00
_cell.angle_gamma   90.00
#
_symmetry.space_group_name_H-M   'P 1'
#
loop_
_entity.id
_entity.type
_entity.pdbx_description
1 polymer ?
#
loop_
_entity_poly.entity_id
_entity_poly.type
_entity_poly.pdbx_seq_one_letter_code
_entity_poly.pdbx_strand_id
1 'polypeptide(L)'
;MTISRRGFIAGLALTGAAVPAAYYAHRQLTQPDAPITPGEASVELPDKAGQQLANALRGVWAVRFEGQDAGLDDLAVEGLELLLDVAARGRGVRGFLDSATALRSDAAPRYEVLGELADVKQGHLSWRLVDSRSGTVCYEFVLVLDEVWAAFGNAGTVSLSGRVLRLDRPLGLPEIENRFVAIKRMFPEARERALLNPALEAWLISPEHRLFHQLWHASRDRWHKLPEDKREALRGIGWQPGPRAHERDARGPRKDRNGSGVDFFFMHRHMLGTARSLQALPSWQRFPLPQPELVRDRLGFIRYFDNHDGFSVPPTWVSSGDDTFTQWVSDIKSAETYSSNFEVWESQYRDPAYLSRMTLGQFGSEVELGLHDWLHMRWASVARDPANGAPAPLARDPADFAGRWFGPENDFLGDPFSSHVNPVFWHFHGWIDDRVEDWFRAHERFHPGEVSRLEVNGVPWFAPGRWVEVDDPWLGPDTHGCSTTPGLQMGRSMEMDPETMKLALRITFGADDDALQTLFKRVPRRPWYARHLKLKNT
;
A
#
# COMPACT_ATOMS: atom_id res chain seq x y z
N MET A 1 21.22 68.70 -44.68
CA MET A 1 22.25 68.48 -43.64
C MET A 1 23.20 67.41 -44.13
N THR A 2 24.44 67.78 -44.44
CA THR A 2 25.52 66.89 -44.87
C THR A 2 26.27 66.39 -43.64
N ILE A 3 26.10 65.11 -43.29
CA ILE A 3 26.87 64.50 -42.20
C ILE A 3 28.29 64.26 -42.70
N SER A 4 29.28 64.90 -42.06
CA SER A 4 30.69 64.77 -42.46
C SER A 4 31.22 63.37 -42.10
N ARG A 5 31.96 62.74 -43.03
CA ARG A 5 32.61 61.42 -42.82
C ARG A 5 33.49 61.38 -41.57
N ARG A 6 34.06 62.52 -41.14
CA ARG A 6 34.85 62.60 -39.90
C ARG A 6 33.98 62.54 -38.64
N GLY A 7 32.78 63.11 -38.66
CA GLY A 7 31.83 63.03 -37.54
C GLY A 7 31.25 61.62 -37.36
N PHE A 8 31.02 60.90 -38.47
CA PHE A 8 30.55 59.51 -38.44
C PHE A 8 31.63 58.55 -37.90
N ILE A 9 32.89 58.69 -38.33
CA ILE A 9 34.01 57.86 -37.85
C ILE A 9 34.33 58.17 -36.37
N ALA A 10 34.29 59.43 -35.94
CA ALA A 10 34.46 59.79 -34.53
C ALA A 10 33.31 59.24 -33.66
N GLY A 11 32.07 59.28 -34.17
CA GLY A 11 30.91 58.67 -33.52
C GLY A 11 31.03 57.14 -33.39
N LEU A 12 31.55 56.46 -34.42
CA LEU A 12 31.83 55.02 -34.41
C LEU A 12 32.99 54.63 -33.48
N ALA A 13 34.03 55.47 -33.35
CA ALA A 13 35.14 55.24 -32.44
C ALA A 13 34.72 55.45 -30.97
N LEU A 14 33.93 56.49 -30.68
CA LEU A 14 33.38 56.75 -29.35
C LEU A 14 32.36 55.68 -28.94
N THR A 15 31.48 55.24 -29.84
CA THR A 15 30.55 54.13 -29.56
C THR A 15 31.23 52.77 -29.51
N GLY A 16 32.25 52.53 -30.34
CA GLY A 16 33.01 51.27 -30.38
C GLY A 16 33.93 51.02 -29.20
N ALA A 17 34.41 52.06 -28.51
CA ALA A 17 35.27 51.92 -27.32
C ALA A 17 34.53 52.22 -26.00
N ALA A 18 33.65 53.23 -25.97
CA ALA A 18 33.02 53.64 -24.72
C ALA A 18 31.85 52.73 -24.31
N VAL A 19 31.09 52.17 -25.26
CA VAL A 19 29.97 51.27 -24.93
C VAL A 19 30.46 49.94 -24.37
N PRO A 20 31.48 49.27 -24.94
CA PRO A 20 32.03 48.05 -24.34
C PRO A 20 32.71 48.32 -22.99
N ALA A 21 33.41 49.46 -22.83
CA ALA A 21 34.03 49.83 -21.57
C ALA A 21 33.00 50.15 -20.48
N ALA A 22 31.92 50.88 -20.81
CA ALA A 22 30.82 51.15 -19.89
C ALA A 22 30.03 49.87 -19.55
N TYR A 23 29.82 48.97 -20.50
CA TYR A 23 29.21 47.67 -20.27
C TYR A 23 30.08 46.76 -19.40
N TYR A 24 31.39 46.74 -19.63
CA TYR A 24 32.36 45.99 -18.82
C TYR A 24 32.47 46.57 -17.40
N ALA A 25 32.55 47.89 -17.26
CA ALA A 25 32.57 48.56 -15.96
C ALA A 25 31.26 48.36 -15.20
N HIS A 26 30.11 48.43 -15.88
CA HIS A 26 28.82 48.12 -15.28
C HIS A 26 28.78 46.66 -14.81
N ARG A 27 29.22 45.70 -15.64
CA ARG A 27 29.29 44.27 -15.28
C ARG A 27 30.25 43.96 -14.14
N GLN A 28 31.34 44.72 -14.00
CA GLN A 28 32.28 44.62 -12.87
C GLN A 28 31.72 45.27 -11.59
N LEU A 29 30.97 46.37 -11.71
CA LEU A 29 30.34 47.08 -10.58
C LEU A 29 29.03 46.43 -10.11
N THR A 30 28.32 45.72 -10.98
CA THR A 30 27.12 44.92 -10.66
C THR A 30 27.41 43.43 -10.61
N GLN A 31 28.70 43.05 -10.62
CA GLN A 31 29.09 41.67 -10.41
C GLN A 31 28.56 41.27 -9.03
N PRO A 32 27.66 40.29 -8.95
CA PRO A 32 27.21 39.80 -7.65
C PRO A 32 28.42 39.33 -6.87
N ASP A 33 28.40 39.52 -5.54
CA ASP A 33 29.43 38.98 -4.66
C ASP A 33 29.72 37.53 -5.05
N ALA A 34 30.99 37.13 -5.00
CA ALA A 34 31.40 35.79 -5.38
C ALA A 34 30.49 34.78 -4.67
N PRO A 35 29.90 33.81 -5.40
CA PRO A 35 28.92 32.90 -4.82
C PRO A 35 29.57 32.17 -3.64
N ILE A 36 29.01 32.38 -2.45
CA ILE A 36 29.49 31.75 -1.24
C ILE A 36 29.00 30.30 -1.27
N THR A 37 29.92 29.35 -1.19
CA THR A 37 29.58 27.93 -1.03
C THR A 37 28.86 27.70 0.30
N PRO A 38 28.04 26.65 0.46
CA PRO A 38 27.48 26.30 1.76
C PRO A 38 28.57 26.22 2.84
N GLY A 39 28.30 26.76 4.03
CA GLY A 39 29.26 26.80 5.14
C GLY A 39 29.51 25.42 5.75
N GLU A 40 28.43 24.70 6.05
CA GLU A 40 28.44 23.36 6.61
C GLU A 40 27.36 22.49 5.97
N ALA A 41 27.55 21.17 6.02
CA ALA A 41 26.53 20.22 5.59
C ALA A 41 25.41 20.13 6.64
N SER A 42 24.17 20.04 6.18
CA SER A 42 23.01 19.72 7.00
C SER A 42 22.46 18.33 6.68
N VAL A 43 21.67 17.76 7.58
CA VAL A 43 20.93 16.53 7.28
C VAL A 43 19.84 16.85 6.25
N GLU A 44 19.97 16.29 5.05
CA GLU A 44 19.03 16.53 3.96
C GLU A 44 18.26 15.26 3.61
N LEU A 45 17.02 15.18 4.09
CA LEU A 45 16.08 14.11 3.77
C LEU A 45 15.27 14.47 2.51
N PRO A 46 14.80 13.48 1.74
CA PRO A 46 13.93 13.76 0.61
C PRO A 46 12.62 14.39 1.09
N ASP A 47 12.08 15.30 0.29
CA ASP A 47 10.71 15.77 0.43
C ASP A 47 9.72 14.71 -0.12
N LYS A 48 8.43 15.03 -0.16
CA LYS A 48 7.40 14.09 -0.65
C LYS A 48 7.62 13.67 -2.10
N ALA A 49 8.02 14.60 -2.96
CA ALA A 49 8.28 14.32 -4.38
C ALA A 49 9.50 13.41 -4.54
N GLY A 50 10.58 13.68 -3.80
CA GLY A 50 11.76 12.82 -3.74
C GLY A 50 11.44 11.42 -3.22
N GLN A 51 10.56 11.30 -2.21
CA GLN A 51 10.12 10.01 -1.70
C GLN A 51 9.32 9.20 -2.73
N GLN A 52 8.41 9.86 -3.46
CA GLN A 52 7.62 9.24 -4.52
C GLN A 52 8.52 8.77 -5.65
N LEU A 53 9.47 9.60 -6.07
CA LEU A 53 10.47 9.25 -7.08
C LEU A 53 11.34 8.05 -6.64
N ALA A 54 11.79 8.04 -5.38
CA ALA A 54 12.52 6.90 -4.82
C ALA A 54 11.70 5.60 -4.88
N ASN A 55 10.41 5.66 -4.53
CA ASN A 55 9.50 4.52 -4.61
C ASN A 55 9.25 4.07 -6.06
N ALA A 56 9.20 5.01 -7.01
CA ALA A 56 9.07 4.71 -8.44
C ALA A 56 10.32 4.03 -9.02
N LEU A 57 11.52 4.42 -8.57
CA LEU A 57 12.78 3.82 -9.03
C LEU A 57 13.05 2.44 -8.43
N ARG A 58 12.68 2.22 -7.16
CA ARG A 58 12.99 0.97 -6.46
C ARG A 58 12.37 -0.24 -7.15
N GLY A 59 13.19 -1.26 -7.46
CA GLY A 59 12.73 -2.54 -7.98
C GLY A 59 13.64 -3.17 -9.03
N VAL A 60 13.07 -4.11 -9.79
CA VAL A 60 13.75 -4.87 -10.85
C VAL A 60 13.28 -4.37 -12.22
N TRP A 61 14.22 -4.12 -13.11
CA TRP A 61 13.97 -3.55 -14.42
C TRP A 61 14.55 -4.45 -15.51
N ALA A 62 13.79 -4.71 -16.58
CA ALA A 62 14.30 -5.38 -17.76
C ALA A 62 14.92 -4.33 -18.70
N VAL A 63 16.17 -4.52 -19.12
CA VAL A 63 16.93 -3.53 -19.90
C VAL A 63 17.11 -4.00 -21.33
N ARG A 64 16.91 -3.08 -22.29
CA ARG A 64 17.32 -3.22 -23.69
C ARG A 64 18.16 -2.03 -24.10
N PHE A 65 19.15 -2.26 -24.96
CA PHE A 65 19.92 -1.20 -25.62
C PHE A 65 19.49 -1.02 -27.07
N GLU A 66 19.63 0.20 -27.57
CA GLU A 66 19.28 0.58 -28.94
C GLU A 66 20.29 1.55 -29.53
N GLY A 67 20.49 1.48 -30.85
CA GLY A 67 21.44 2.31 -31.59
C GLY A 67 22.62 1.51 -32.14
N GLN A 68 23.48 2.17 -32.92
CA GLN A 68 24.60 1.52 -33.59
C GLN A 68 25.70 1.08 -32.63
N ASP A 69 25.88 1.82 -31.53
CA ASP A 69 26.89 1.58 -30.50
C ASP A 69 26.28 0.99 -29.22
N ALA A 70 25.12 0.33 -29.35
CA ALA A 70 24.29 -0.15 -28.26
C ALA A 70 24.98 -1.25 -27.42
N GLY A 71 24.98 -1.08 -26.10
CA GLY A 71 25.43 -2.10 -25.15
C GLY A 71 26.48 -1.62 -24.15
N LEU A 72 27.05 -2.57 -23.42
CA LEU A 72 28.11 -2.38 -22.43
C LEU A 72 29.20 -3.43 -22.64
N ASP A 73 30.44 -3.08 -22.30
CA ASP A 73 31.58 -3.98 -22.46
C ASP A 73 31.37 -5.26 -21.62
N ASP A 74 31.66 -6.42 -22.20
CA ASP A 74 31.52 -7.77 -21.63
C ASP A 74 30.09 -8.20 -21.22
N LEU A 75 29.05 -7.50 -21.67
CA LEU A 75 27.65 -7.92 -21.47
C LEU A 75 26.95 -8.19 -22.79
N ALA A 76 26.09 -9.22 -22.81
CA ALA A 76 25.18 -9.44 -23.92
C ALA A 76 24.17 -8.28 -24.01
N VAL A 77 23.69 -7.97 -25.21
CA VAL A 77 22.75 -6.85 -25.43
C VAL A 77 21.33 -7.17 -24.94
N GLU A 78 20.98 -8.46 -24.85
CA GLU A 78 19.67 -8.96 -24.43
C GLU A 78 19.74 -9.68 -23.08
N GLY A 79 18.59 -9.80 -22.41
CA GLY A 79 18.47 -10.55 -21.15
C GLY A 79 19.10 -9.86 -19.94
N LEU A 80 19.36 -8.56 -20.05
CA LEU A 80 19.90 -7.74 -18.97
C LEU A 80 18.80 -7.26 -18.03
N GLU A 81 19.15 -7.19 -16.74
CA GLU A 81 18.32 -6.55 -15.74
C GLU A 81 19.11 -5.47 -15.00
N LEU A 82 18.36 -4.50 -14.50
CA LEU A 82 18.84 -3.44 -13.64
C LEU A 82 18.09 -3.54 -12.32
N LEU A 83 18.83 -3.67 -11.22
CA LEU A 83 18.30 -3.60 -9.86
C LEU A 83 18.56 -2.20 -9.34
N LEU A 84 17.53 -1.51 -8.88
CA LEU A 84 17.66 -0.18 -8.26
C LEU A 84 17.08 -0.18 -6.87
N ASP A 85 17.81 0.40 -5.93
CA ASP A 85 17.38 0.63 -4.56
C ASP A 85 17.71 2.05 -4.10
N VAL A 86 16.80 2.57 -3.29
CA VAL A 86 16.89 3.87 -2.62
C VAL A 86 16.39 3.63 -1.21
N ALA A 87 17.18 3.98 -0.19
CA ALA A 87 16.79 3.83 1.20
C ALA A 87 15.48 4.58 1.49
N ALA A 88 14.73 4.15 2.51
CA ALA A 88 13.39 4.68 2.81
C ALA A 88 13.37 6.21 2.84
N ARG A 89 14.31 6.88 3.52
CA ARG A 89 14.47 8.35 3.52
C ARG A 89 15.80 8.78 2.87
N GLY A 90 16.26 8.03 1.89
CA GLY A 90 17.53 8.26 1.20
C GLY A 90 17.39 9.17 -0.02
N ARG A 91 18.50 9.80 -0.40
CA ARG A 91 18.65 10.52 -1.68
C ARG A 91 19.69 9.88 -2.60
N GLY A 92 20.38 8.84 -2.15
CA GLY A 92 21.33 8.08 -2.97
C GLY A 92 20.64 6.92 -3.69
N VAL A 93 21.00 6.74 -4.97
CA VAL A 93 20.56 5.60 -5.78
C VAL A 93 21.69 4.59 -5.83
N ARG A 94 21.39 3.33 -5.51
CA ARG A 94 22.32 2.20 -5.60
C ARG A 94 21.69 1.09 -6.43
N GLY A 95 22.52 0.22 -6.98
CA GLY A 95 22.00 -0.82 -7.84
C GLY A 95 23.05 -1.72 -8.47
N PHE A 96 22.59 -2.61 -9.34
CA PHE A 96 23.44 -3.50 -10.12
C PHE A 96 22.87 -3.67 -11.52
N LEU A 97 23.74 -3.80 -12.52
CA LEU A 97 23.37 -4.10 -13.90
C LEU A 97 24.19 -5.27 -14.41
N ASP A 98 23.49 -6.36 -14.78
CA ASP A 98 24.08 -7.57 -15.37
C ASP A 98 22.97 -8.41 -16.03
N SER A 99 23.32 -9.57 -16.56
CA SER A 99 22.38 -10.61 -16.93
C SER A 99 21.53 -11.06 -15.74
N ALA A 100 20.28 -11.44 -16.03
CA ALA A 100 19.36 -11.96 -15.02
C ALA A 100 19.96 -13.14 -14.20
N THR A 101 20.74 -14.01 -14.84
CA THR A 101 21.41 -15.15 -14.20
C THR A 101 22.51 -14.70 -13.24
N ALA A 102 23.36 -13.76 -13.66
CA ALA A 102 24.46 -13.26 -12.83
C ALA A 102 23.95 -12.53 -11.58
N LEU A 103 22.90 -11.71 -11.71
CA LEU A 103 22.27 -11.02 -10.58
C LEU A 103 21.68 -11.99 -9.54
N ARG A 104 21.31 -13.19 -9.96
CA ARG A 104 20.80 -14.28 -9.10
C ARG A 104 21.88 -15.25 -8.63
N SER A 105 23.15 -15.02 -8.98
CA SER A 105 24.28 -15.81 -8.50
C SER A 105 24.93 -15.17 -7.28
N ASP A 106 25.86 -15.88 -6.63
CA ASP A 106 26.69 -15.35 -5.53
C ASP A 106 27.85 -14.49 -6.03
N ALA A 107 28.16 -14.50 -7.34
CA ALA A 107 29.23 -13.70 -7.92
C ALA A 107 28.91 -12.19 -7.83
N ALA A 108 29.95 -11.37 -7.82
CA ALA A 108 29.78 -9.92 -7.95
C ALA A 108 29.20 -9.60 -9.33
N PRO A 109 28.10 -8.84 -9.43
CA PRO A 109 27.58 -8.36 -10.71
C PRO A 109 28.64 -7.53 -11.44
N ARG A 110 28.59 -7.52 -12.78
CA ARG A 110 29.56 -6.82 -13.64
C ARG A 110 29.66 -5.33 -13.32
N TYR A 111 28.51 -4.67 -13.15
CA TYR A 111 28.43 -3.24 -12.90
C TYR A 111 27.60 -2.93 -11.64
N GLU A 112 28.12 -2.03 -10.82
CA GLU A 112 27.38 -1.38 -9.74
C GLU A 112 26.83 -0.03 -10.22
N VAL A 113 25.64 0.32 -9.77
CA VAL A 113 24.99 1.60 -10.05
C VAL A 113 25.25 2.55 -8.89
N LEU A 114 25.72 3.76 -9.21
CA LEU A 114 25.93 4.84 -8.26
C LEU A 114 25.29 6.13 -8.79
N GLY A 115 24.27 6.63 -8.09
CA GLY A 115 23.58 7.87 -8.47
C GLY A 115 22.99 8.62 -7.27
N GLU A 116 22.28 9.70 -7.55
CA GLU A 116 21.63 10.53 -6.54
C GLU A 116 20.34 11.17 -7.08
N LEU A 117 19.47 11.58 -6.15
CA LEU A 117 18.23 12.31 -6.38
C LEU A 117 18.31 13.74 -5.83
N ALA A 118 19.54 14.24 -5.59
CA ALA A 118 19.72 15.51 -4.90
C ALA A 118 19.34 16.73 -5.76
N ASP A 119 19.59 16.65 -7.06
CA ASP A 119 19.46 17.76 -8.00
C ASP A 119 18.77 17.32 -9.30
N VAL A 120 17.53 16.83 -9.18
CA VAL A 120 16.72 16.38 -10.34
C VAL A 120 16.25 17.60 -11.13
N LYS A 121 17.09 18.07 -12.05
CA LYS A 121 16.78 19.22 -12.92
C LYS A 121 15.91 18.78 -14.09
N GLN A 122 14.80 19.50 -14.30
CA GLN A 122 13.96 19.36 -15.50
C GLN A 122 13.50 17.92 -15.81
N GLY A 123 13.39 17.05 -14.81
CA GLY A 123 12.98 15.65 -14.98
C GLY A 123 14.07 14.70 -15.47
N HIS A 124 15.32 15.14 -15.55
CA HIS A 124 16.46 14.29 -15.91
C HIS A 124 17.11 13.67 -14.68
N LEU A 125 17.37 12.37 -14.76
CA LEU A 125 18.14 11.61 -13.79
C LEU A 125 19.47 11.22 -14.41
N SER A 126 20.51 11.12 -13.58
CA SER A 126 21.80 10.55 -13.98
C SER A 126 22.34 9.60 -12.93
N TRP A 127 22.87 8.48 -13.38
CA TRP A 127 23.68 7.58 -12.55
C TRP A 127 24.88 7.08 -13.33
N ARG A 128 25.85 6.57 -12.60
CA ARG A 128 27.10 6.05 -13.12
C ARG A 128 27.14 4.54 -12.96
N LEU A 129 27.83 3.86 -13.88
CA LEU A 129 28.20 2.46 -13.70
C LEU A 129 29.66 2.37 -13.27
N VAL A 130 29.88 1.71 -12.13
CA VAL A 130 31.19 1.32 -11.63
C VAL A 130 31.46 -0.10 -12.06
N ASP A 131 32.58 -0.32 -12.73
CA ASP A 131 33.05 -1.67 -13.06
C ASP A 131 33.50 -2.36 -11.77
N SER A 132 32.84 -3.45 -11.38
CA SER A 132 33.13 -4.16 -10.13
C SER A 132 34.51 -4.83 -10.08
N ARG A 133 35.17 -5.02 -11.23
CA ARG A 133 36.51 -5.63 -11.32
C ARG A 133 37.61 -4.58 -11.11
N SER A 134 37.44 -3.38 -11.65
CA SER A 134 38.45 -2.30 -11.59
C SER A 134 38.14 -1.22 -10.55
N GLY A 135 36.88 -1.11 -10.10
CA GLY A 135 36.39 -0.02 -9.26
C GLY A 135 36.27 1.33 -9.97
N THR A 136 36.46 1.37 -11.30
CA THR A 136 36.43 2.61 -12.08
C THR A 136 35.03 2.92 -12.58
N VAL A 137 34.69 4.21 -12.64
CA VAL A 137 33.46 4.64 -13.30
C VAL A 137 33.67 4.60 -14.82
N CYS A 138 32.89 3.78 -15.51
CA CYS A 138 33.06 3.54 -16.95
C CYS A 138 31.98 4.18 -17.81
N TYR A 139 30.75 4.25 -17.29
CA TYR A 139 29.61 4.78 -18.02
C TYR A 139 28.80 5.77 -17.19
N GLU A 140 28.17 6.71 -17.88
CA GLU A 140 27.12 7.58 -17.32
C GLU A 140 25.82 7.34 -18.10
N PHE A 141 24.73 7.12 -17.36
CA PHE A 141 23.39 7.01 -17.90
C PHE A 141 22.69 8.34 -17.64
N VAL A 142 22.15 8.96 -18.69
CA VAL A 142 21.31 10.15 -18.60
C VAL A 142 19.93 9.78 -19.11
N LEU A 143 18.92 9.94 -18.28
CA LEU A 143 17.61 9.32 -18.50
C LEU A 143 16.45 10.15 -18.00
N VAL A 144 15.26 9.79 -18.48
CA VAL A 144 13.98 10.29 -18.03
C VAL A 144 13.12 9.12 -17.53
N LEU A 145 12.24 9.43 -16.59
CA LEU A 145 11.25 8.50 -16.05
C LEU A 145 9.91 8.77 -16.72
N ASP A 146 9.40 7.78 -17.45
CA ASP A 146 8.09 7.80 -18.09
C ASP A 146 7.15 6.83 -17.38
N GLU A 147 5.98 7.30 -16.96
CA GLU A 147 4.98 6.50 -16.25
C GLU A 147 3.67 6.44 -17.04
N VAL A 148 3.23 5.24 -17.39
CA VAL A 148 1.85 5.02 -17.81
C VAL A 148 0.99 5.10 -16.56
N TRP A 149 -0.01 5.98 -16.54
CA TRP A 149 -0.82 6.28 -15.35
C TRP A 149 -0.09 7.08 -14.25
N ALA A 150 0.86 7.94 -14.62
CA ALA A 150 1.70 8.76 -13.72
C ALA A 150 0.96 9.40 -12.52
N ALA A 151 -0.31 9.83 -12.72
CA ALA A 151 -1.16 10.39 -11.67
C ALA A 151 -1.40 9.44 -10.46
N PHE A 152 -1.06 8.16 -10.59
CA PHE A 152 -1.29 7.11 -9.60
C PHE A 152 0.00 6.46 -9.07
N GLY A 153 1.18 6.95 -9.47
CA GLY A 153 2.49 6.41 -9.05
C GLY A 153 2.72 4.98 -9.56
N ASN A 154 3.12 4.04 -8.68
CA ASN A 154 3.44 2.65 -9.04
C ASN A 154 2.24 1.78 -9.49
N ALA A 155 1.10 2.38 -9.82
CA ALA A 155 -0.11 1.65 -10.20
C ALA A 155 -0.08 1.12 -11.66
N GLY A 156 0.82 1.65 -12.50
CA GLY A 156 0.96 1.31 -13.91
C GLY A 156 2.37 0.88 -14.31
N THR A 157 2.57 0.69 -15.61
CA THR A 157 3.88 0.37 -16.18
C THR A 157 4.77 1.59 -16.15
N VAL A 158 6.02 1.39 -15.72
CA VAL A 158 7.03 2.45 -15.61
C VAL A 158 8.21 2.10 -16.49
N SER A 159 8.74 3.08 -17.22
CA SER A 159 9.94 2.94 -18.03
C SER A 159 10.96 4.04 -17.77
N LEU A 160 12.23 3.68 -17.83
CA LEU A 160 13.35 4.60 -17.87
C LEU A 160 13.91 4.57 -19.29
N SER A 161 14.09 5.72 -19.91
CA SER A 161 14.64 5.80 -21.26
C SER A 161 15.71 6.89 -21.33
N GLY A 162 16.76 6.67 -22.13
CA GLY A 162 17.87 7.62 -22.14
C GLY A 162 19.04 7.23 -23.00
N ARG A 163 20.17 7.91 -22.74
CA ARG A 163 21.46 7.73 -23.41
C ARG A 163 22.49 7.19 -22.44
N VAL A 164 23.45 6.45 -22.99
CA VAL A 164 24.59 5.91 -22.26
C VAL A 164 25.87 6.49 -22.83
N LEU A 165 26.64 7.15 -21.97
CA LEU A 165 27.90 7.80 -22.29
C LEU A 165 29.05 6.95 -21.81
N ARG A 166 30.04 6.72 -22.67
CA ARG A 166 31.33 6.13 -22.32
C ARG A 166 32.26 7.20 -21.78
N LEU A 167 32.68 7.08 -20.51
CA LEU A 167 33.49 8.11 -19.85
C LEU A 167 34.98 8.04 -20.22
N ASP A 168 35.43 6.92 -20.77
CA ASP A 168 36.77 6.76 -21.35
C ASP A 168 36.91 7.41 -22.73
N ARG A 169 35.79 7.83 -23.36
CA ARG A 169 35.77 8.41 -24.69
C ARG A 169 36.02 9.93 -24.65
N PRO A 170 36.99 10.47 -25.42
CA PRO A 170 37.22 11.90 -25.51
C PRO A 170 36.00 12.66 -26.06
N LEU A 171 35.67 13.80 -25.42
CA LEU A 171 34.54 14.67 -25.81
C LEU A 171 34.64 15.27 -27.21
N GLY A 172 35.84 15.30 -27.81
CA GLY A 172 36.05 15.81 -29.17
C GLY A 172 35.69 14.82 -30.28
N LEU A 173 35.36 13.57 -29.95
CA LEU A 173 34.90 12.57 -30.91
C LEU A 173 33.39 12.70 -31.16
N PRO A 174 32.88 12.21 -32.30
CA PRO A 174 31.44 12.13 -32.54
C PRO A 174 30.72 11.39 -31.41
N GLU A 175 29.52 11.88 -31.07
CA GLU A 175 28.61 11.22 -30.13
C GLU A 175 28.31 9.78 -30.60
N ILE A 176 28.26 8.86 -29.64
CA ILE A 176 27.88 7.48 -29.90
C ILE A 176 26.36 7.32 -29.86
N GLU A 177 25.84 6.45 -30.71
CA GLU A 177 24.42 6.08 -30.68
C GLU A 177 24.23 4.89 -29.73
N ASN A 178 24.32 5.15 -28.42
CA ASN A 178 24.03 4.17 -27.38
C ASN A 178 22.88 4.66 -26.50
N ARG A 179 21.69 4.13 -26.76
CA ARG A 179 20.46 4.40 -26.01
C ARG A 179 20.06 3.17 -25.23
N PHE A 180 19.27 3.37 -24.18
CA PHE A 180 18.68 2.27 -23.44
C PHE A 180 17.22 2.56 -23.11
N VAL A 181 16.47 1.47 -22.93
CA VAL A 181 15.16 1.50 -22.29
C VAL A 181 15.13 0.41 -21.24
N ALA A 182 14.75 0.77 -20.02
CA ALA A 182 14.50 -0.14 -18.93
C ALA A 182 13.00 -0.13 -18.59
N ILE A 183 12.36 -1.29 -18.56
CA ILE A 183 10.94 -1.44 -18.21
C ILE A 183 10.86 -2.07 -16.82
N LYS A 184 10.19 -1.40 -15.89
CA LYS A 184 10.00 -1.92 -14.53
C LYS A 184 9.18 -3.20 -14.60
N ARG A 185 9.66 -4.27 -13.97
CA ARG A 185 8.87 -5.49 -13.80
C ARG A 185 7.66 -5.17 -12.92
N MET A 186 6.48 -5.60 -13.35
CA MET A 186 5.27 -5.46 -12.54
C MET A 186 5.41 -6.27 -11.27
N PHE A 187 4.98 -5.69 -10.15
CA PHE A 187 4.95 -6.40 -8.88
C PHE A 187 3.82 -7.43 -8.90
N PRO A 188 4.11 -8.73 -8.73
CA PRO A 188 3.08 -9.77 -8.81
C PRO A 188 2.07 -9.66 -7.67
N GLU A 189 0.78 -9.81 -7.98
CA GLU A 189 -0.28 -9.72 -6.97
C GLU A 189 -0.38 -11.01 -6.16
N ALA A 190 -0.88 -10.94 -4.91
CA ALA A 190 -0.88 -12.09 -4.00
C ALA A 190 -1.61 -13.32 -4.59
N ARG A 191 -2.71 -13.12 -5.30
CA ARG A 191 -3.45 -14.19 -6.01
C ARG A 191 -2.63 -14.93 -7.05
N GLU A 192 -1.58 -14.32 -7.60
CA GLU A 192 -0.68 -14.94 -8.59
C GLU A 192 0.40 -15.82 -7.95
N ARG A 193 0.48 -15.83 -6.61
CA ARG A 193 1.54 -16.49 -5.83
C ARG A 193 0.98 -17.45 -4.80
N ALA A 194 -0.17 -17.14 -4.22
CA ALA A 194 -0.92 -17.99 -3.32
C ALA A 194 -2.32 -18.29 -3.90
N LEU A 195 -2.41 -19.33 -4.73
CA LEU A 195 -3.65 -19.67 -5.42
C LEU A 195 -4.72 -20.19 -4.43
N LEU A 196 -5.93 -19.67 -4.57
CA LEU A 196 -7.11 -20.25 -3.96
C LEU A 196 -7.67 -21.34 -4.87
N ASN A 197 -8.07 -22.47 -4.29
CA ASN A 197 -8.68 -23.53 -5.07
C ASN A 197 -10.08 -23.10 -5.55
N PRO A 198 -10.60 -23.71 -6.63
CA PRO A 198 -11.86 -23.27 -7.22
C PRO A 198 -13.07 -23.30 -6.28
N ALA A 199 -13.10 -24.23 -5.31
CA ALA A 199 -14.21 -24.35 -4.36
C ALA A 199 -14.21 -23.22 -3.34
N LEU A 200 -13.04 -22.91 -2.77
CA LEU A 200 -12.84 -21.77 -1.87
C LEU A 200 -13.12 -20.46 -2.62
N GLU A 201 -12.50 -20.26 -3.79
CA GLU A 201 -12.70 -19.05 -4.58
C GLU A 201 -14.19 -18.83 -4.92
N ALA A 202 -14.90 -19.86 -5.40
CA ALA A 202 -16.33 -19.76 -5.73
C ALA A 202 -17.19 -19.33 -4.52
N TRP A 203 -16.89 -19.83 -3.32
CA TRP A 203 -17.57 -19.39 -2.10
C TRP A 203 -17.26 -17.91 -1.80
N LEU A 204 -15.99 -17.53 -1.87
CA LEU A 204 -15.55 -16.18 -1.51
C LEU A 204 -16.04 -15.09 -2.46
N ILE A 205 -16.10 -15.38 -3.77
CA ILE A 205 -16.56 -14.42 -4.77
C ILE A 205 -18.08 -14.37 -4.90
N SER A 206 -18.80 -15.28 -4.23
CA SER A 206 -20.26 -15.33 -4.30
C SER A 206 -20.86 -13.98 -3.87
N PRO A 207 -21.94 -13.52 -4.54
CA PRO A 207 -22.60 -12.29 -4.14
C PRO A 207 -23.04 -12.28 -2.68
N GLU A 208 -23.52 -13.42 -2.19
CA GLU A 208 -23.90 -13.61 -0.80
C GLU A 208 -22.74 -13.32 0.16
N HIS A 209 -21.59 -13.98 -0.02
CA HIS A 209 -20.47 -13.84 0.91
C HIS A 209 -19.84 -12.44 0.86
N ARG A 210 -19.69 -11.85 -0.33
CA ARG A 210 -19.18 -10.48 -0.48
C ARG A 210 -20.06 -9.44 0.21
N LEU A 211 -21.38 -9.54 0.01
CA LEU A 211 -22.34 -8.62 0.62
C LEU A 211 -22.45 -8.85 2.13
N PHE A 212 -22.42 -10.11 2.58
CA PHE A 212 -22.41 -10.46 4.00
C PHE A 212 -21.23 -9.80 4.71
N HIS A 213 -20.01 -9.99 4.21
CA HIS A 213 -18.81 -9.47 4.86
C HIS A 213 -18.80 -7.94 4.87
N GLN A 214 -19.19 -7.29 3.76
CA GLN A 214 -19.33 -5.84 3.70
C GLN A 214 -20.37 -5.32 4.71
N LEU A 215 -21.56 -5.93 4.74
CA LEU A 215 -22.67 -5.46 5.57
C LEU A 215 -22.46 -5.74 7.05
N TRP A 216 -21.85 -6.88 7.39
CA TRP A 216 -21.47 -7.23 8.77
C TRP A 216 -20.56 -6.15 9.35
N HIS A 217 -19.51 -5.76 8.61
CA HIS A 217 -18.65 -4.65 9.02
C HIS A 217 -19.43 -3.33 9.03
N ALA A 218 -20.24 -3.06 8.00
CA ALA A 218 -20.90 -1.77 7.88
C ALA A 218 -21.93 -1.49 8.97
N SER A 219 -22.72 -2.49 9.35
CA SER A 219 -23.70 -2.38 10.41
C SER A 219 -23.01 -2.02 11.74
N ARG A 220 -21.99 -2.80 12.15
CA ARG A 220 -21.23 -2.57 13.39
C ARG A 220 -20.52 -1.21 13.42
N ASP A 221 -19.84 -0.87 12.34
CA ASP A 221 -19.00 0.32 12.27
C ASP A 221 -19.80 1.63 12.23
N ARG A 222 -20.95 1.61 11.55
CA ARG A 222 -21.78 2.81 11.36
C ARG A 222 -22.86 2.98 12.42
N TRP A 223 -23.25 1.93 13.15
CA TRP A 223 -24.39 1.94 14.09
C TRP A 223 -24.45 3.18 14.99
N HIS A 224 -23.32 3.54 15.62
CA HIS A 224 -23.22 4.68 16.54
C HIS A 224 -23.50 6.05 15.90
N LYS A 225 -23.47 6.16 14.55
CA LYS A 225 -23.76 7.37 13.77
C LYS A 225 -25.08 7.31 13.03
N LEU A 226 -25.71 6.13 12.93
CA LEU A 226 -26.99 6.00 12.23
C LEU A 226 -28.10 6.68 13.05
N PRO A 227 -28.97 7.49 12.41
CA PRO A 227 -30.19 7.97 13.04
C PRO A 227 -31.17 6.81 13.31
N GLU A 228 -32.11 7.03 14.22
CA GLU A 228 -32.96 5.96 14.76
C GLU A 228 -33.88 5.31 13.72
N ASP A 229 -34.40 6.07 12.76
CA ASP A 229 -35.21 5.54 11.64
C ASP A 229 -34.44 4.51 10.81
N LYS A 230 -33.14 4.73 10.59
CA LYS A 230 -32.26 3.79 9.89
C LYS A 230 -31.91 2.58 10.73
N ARG A 231 -31.74 2.76 12.05
CA ARG A 231 -31.57 1.64 12.99
C ARG A 231 -32.81 0.76 13.01
N GLU A 232 -34.00 1.35 13.06
CA GLU A 232 -35.27 0.61 12.94
C GLU A 232 -35.40 -0.10 11.59
N ALA A 233 -34.99 0.53 10.49
CA ALA A 233 -34.97 -0.13 9.19
C ALA A 233 -34.04 -1.35 9.16
N LEU A 234 -32.84 -1.25 9.74
CA LEU A 234 -31.90 -2.39 9.86
C LEU A 234 -32.43 -3.48 10.80
N ARG A 235 -33.06 -3.11 11.93
CA ARG A 235 -33.76 -4.05 12.83
C ARG A 235 -34.90 -4.77 12.11
N GLY A 236 -35.64 -4.06 11.26
CA GLY A 236 -36.75 -4.62 10.48
C GLY A 236 -36.35 -5.69 9.49
N ILE A 237 -35.08 -5.70 9.07
CA ILE A 237 -34.50 -6.72 8.17
C ILE A 237 -33.48 -7.63 8.86
N GLY A 238 -33.42 -7.62 10.20
CA GLY A 238 -32.57 -8.51 11.00
C GLY A 238 -31.06 -8.25 10.90
N TRP A 239 -30.65 -7.07 10.44
CA TRP A 239 -29.24 -6.71 10.22
C TRP A 239 -28.66 -5.75 11.27
N GLN A 240 -29.34 -5.56 12.40
CA GLN A 240 -28.79 -4.85 13.54
C GLN A 240 -27.58 -5.61 14.15
N PRO A 241 -26.52 -4.92 14.61
CA PRO A 241 -25.31 -5.58 15.08
C PRO A 241 -25.50 -6.14 16.49
N GLY A 242 -25.71 -7.46 16.60
CA GLY A 242 -25.97 -8.14 17.87
C GLY A 242 -27.45 -8.15 18.28
N PRO A 243 -27.75 -8.35 19.57
CA PRO A 243 -29.11 -8.50 20.07
C PRO A 243 -29.93 -7.24 19.90
N ARG A 244 -31.19 -7.40 19.48
CA ARG A 244 -32.11 -6.29 19.28
C ARG A 244 -32.28 -5.48 20.56
N ALA A 245 -32.30 -4.15 20.41
CA ALA A 245 -32.32 -3.15 21.48
C ALA A 245 -31.09 -3.12 22.40
N HIS A 246 -30.14 -4.03 22.22
CA HIS A 246 -28.87 -4.11 22.95
C HIS A 246 -27.70 -4.22 21.96
N GLU A 247 -27.82 -3.52 20.83
CA GLU A 247 -26.87 -3.63 19.74
C GLU A 247 -25.45 -3.20 20.14
N ARG A 248 -24.46 -3.88 19.56
CA ARG A 248 -23.04 -3.76 19.89
C ARG A 248 -22.31 -3.03 18.77
N ASP A 249 -22.33 -1.71 18.82
CA ASP A 249 -21.55 -0.89 17.88
C ASP A 249 -20.03 -1.06 18.08
N ALA A 250 -19.26 -1.12 16.99
CA ALA A 250 -17.82 -1.39 17.05
C ALA A 250 -16.95 -0.13 17.15
N ARG A 251 -17.54 1.07 16.99
CA ARG A 251 -16.77 2.33 16.89
C ARG A 251 -17.31 3.50 17.71
N GLY A 252 -18.37 3.29 18.48
CA GLY A 252 -18.89 4.31 19.38
C GLY A 252 -18.14 4.39 20.71
N PRO A 253 -18.64 5.20 21.66
CA PRO A 253 -17.94 5.52 22.89
C PRO A 253 -17.68 4.33 23.82
N ARG A 254 -18.47 3.25 23.70
CA ARG A 254 -18.40 2.06 24.58
C ARG A 254 -17.93 0.79 23.85
N LYS A 255 -17.34 0.93 22.66
CA LYS A 255 -16.85 -0.17 21.81
C LYS A 255 -15.88 -1.16 22.51
N ASP A 256 -15.22 -0.72 23.59
CA ASP A 256 -14.29 -1.54 24.37
C ASP A 256 -14.99 -2.32 25.50
N ARG A 257 -16.29 -2.13 25.72
CA ARG A 257 -17.03 -2.66 26.90
C ARG A 257 -18.44 -3.15 26.60
N ASN A 258 -18.82 -3.21 25.34
CA ASN A 258 -20.16 -3.64 24.91
C ASN A 258 -20.16 -5.05 24.30
N GLY A 259 -19.02 -5.75 24.28
CA GLY A 259 -18.89 -7.08 23.68
C GLY A 259 -18.64 -7.09 22.17
N SER A 260 -18.54 -5.94 21.49
CA SER A 260 -18.35 -5.90 20.03
C SER A 260 -17.03 -6.55 19.56
N GLY A 261 -16.00 -6.56 20.40
CA GLY A 261 -14.74 -7.26 20.11
C GLY A 261 -14.87 -8.79 20.13
N VAL A 262 -15.84 -9.33 20.89
CA VAL A 262 -16.16 -10.77 20.88
C VAL A 262 -16.77 -11.13 19.52
N ASP A 263 -17.69 -10.31 19.01
CA ASP A 263 -18.27 -10.49 17.66
C ASP A 263 -17.18 -10.51 16.59
N PHE A 264 -16.19 -9.61 16.68
CA PHE A 264 -15.06 -9.53 15.77
C PHE A 264 -14.25 -10.82 15.72
N PHE A 265 -13.75 -11.30 16.86
CA PHE A 265 -12.94 -12.52 16.85
C PHE A 265 -13.76 -13.74 16.44
N PHE A 266 -14.99 -13.85 16.93
CA PHE A 266 -15.82 -15.02 16.66
C PHE A 266 -16.20 -15.14 15.18
N MET A 267 -16.61 -14.03 14.54
CA MET A 267 -16.99 -14.04 13.12
C MET A 267 -15.81 -14.47 12.24
N HIS A 268 -14.61 -13.93 12.47
CA HIS A 268 -13.42 -14.29 11.71
C HIS A 268 -12.95 -15.72 12.00
N ARG A 269 -13.04 -16.21 13.25
CA ARG A 269 -12.77 -17.62 13.59
C ARG A 269 -13.75 -18.57 12.88
N HIS A 270 -15.03 -18.22 12.83
CA HIS A 270 -16.04 -18.98 12.10
C HIS A 270 -15.75 -19.01 10.59
N MET A 271 -15.39 -17.87 9.99
CA MET A 271 -14.94 -17.80 8.59
C MET A 271 -13.69 -18.65 8.34
N LEU A 272 -12.69 -18.57 9.22
CA LEU A 272 -11.46 -19.38 9.13
C LEU A 272 -11.77 -20.88 9.20
N GLY A 273 -12.66 -21.32 10.10
CA GLY A 273 -13.08 -22.72 10.19
C GLY A 273 -13.67 -23.22 8.88
N THR A 274 -14.55 -22.43 8.26
CA THR A 274 -15.16 -22.76 6.97
C THR A 274 -14.11 -22.77 5.85
N ALA A 275 -13.30 -21.71 5.73
CA ALA A 275 -12.26 -21.61 4.69
C ALA A 275 -11.22 -22.73 4.79
N ARG A 276 -10.79 -23.06 6.02
CA ARG A 276 -9.82 -24.13 6.30
C ARG A 276 -10.35 -25.53 6.01
N SER A 277 -11.68 -25.71 6.03
CA SER A 277 -12.30 -26.97 5.57
C SER A 277 -12.20 -27.17 4.05
N LEU A 278 -12.09 -26.08 3.28
CA LEU A 278 -11.99 -26.10 1.82
C LEU A 278 -10.54 -26.09 1.33
N GLN A 279 -9.63 -25.44 2.04
CA GLN A 279 -8.22 -25.32 1.68
C GLN A 279 -7.35 -25.15 2.93
N ALA A 280 -6.15 -25.75 2.93
CA ALA A 280 -5.15 -25.45 3.95
C ALA A 280 -4.71 -23.97 3.88
N LEU A 281 -5.04 -23.20 4.92
CA LEU A 281 -4.74 -21.78 5.04
C LEU A 281 -3.99 -21.55 6.37
N PRO A 282 -2.66 -21.80 6.39
CA PRO A 282 -1.88 -21.68 7.61
C PRO A 282 -1.79 -20.23 8.07
N SER A 283 -1.98 -19.99 9.37
CA SER A 283 -1.71 -18.69 9.98
C SER A 283 -0.25 -18.28 9.77
N TRP A 284 0.01 -16.99 9.60
CA TRP A 284 1.36 -16.49 9.78
C TRP A 284 1.84 -16.78 11.21
N GLN A 285 3.08 -17.24 11.32
CA GLN A 285 3.73 -17.42 12.62
C GLN A 285 4.40 -16.14 13.10
N ARG A 286 4.74 -15.23 12.20
CA ARG A 286 5.27 -13.87 12.46
C ARG A 286 4.88 -12.94 11.33
N PHE A 287 4.88 -11.63 11.55
CA PHE A 287 4.66 -10.72 10.42
C PHE A 287 5.82 -10.77 9.43
N PRO A 288 5.56 -10.80 8.10
CA PRO A 288 6.61 -10.75 7.10
C PRO A 288 7.50 -9.52 7.29
N LEU A 289 8.82 -9.74 7.22
CA LEU A 289 9.81 -8.67 7.37
C LEU A 289 9.72 -7.68 6.20
N PRO A 290 10.10 -6.42 6.41
CA PRO A 290 10.23 -5.44 5.33
C PRO A 290 11.24 -5.89 4.26
N GLN A 291 11.19 -5.22 3.11
CA GLN A 291 12.15 -5.41 2.03
C GLN A 291 13.60 -5.34 2.54
N PRO A 292 14.46 -6.32 2.19
CA PRO A 292 15.88 -6.24 2.52
C PRO A 292 16.58 -5.13 1.71
N GLU A 293 17.65 -4.58 2.27
CA GLU A 293 18.53 -3.65 1.54
C GLU A 293 19.23 -4.39 0.39
N LEU A 294 19.16 -3.84 -0.84
CA LEU A 294 19.70 -4.50 -2.04
C LEU A 294 21.18 -4.86 -1.90
N VAL A 295 21.98 -3.98 -1.30
CA VAL A 295 23.43 -4.19 -1.14
C VAL A 295 23.77 -5.23 -0.08
N ARG A 296 22.85 -5.53 0.85
CA ARG A 296 23.06 -6.52 1.91
C ARG A 296 22.59 -7.90 1.50
N ASP A 297 21.44 -7.99 0.83
CA ASP A 297 20.87 -9.25 0.34
C ASP A 297 20.22 -9.05 -1.03
N ARG A 298 21.04 -9.17 -2.08
CA ARG A 298 20.61 -9.03 -3.47
C ARG A 298 19.56 -10.07 -3.87
N LEU A 299 19.72 -11.32 -3.43
CA LEU A 299 18.80 -12.40 -3.77
C LEU A 299 17.46 -12.22 -3.06
N GLY A 300 17.50 -11.83 -1.78
CA GLY A 300 16.31 -11.47 -1.01
C GLY A 300 15.56 -10.30 -1.63
N PHE A 301 16.27 -9.26 -2.08
CA PHE A 301 15.66 -8.12 -2.78
C PHE A 301 14.94 -8.56 -4.06
N ILE A 302 15.56 -9.39 -4.90
CA ILE A 302 14.93 -9.89 -6.13
C ILE A 302 13.69 -10.73 -5.80
N ARG A 303 13.78 -11.67 -4.84
CA ARG A 303 12.63 -12.49 -4.40
C ARG A 303 11.50 -11.64 -3.83
N TYR A 304 11.84 -10.55 -3.12
CA TYR A 304 10.86 -9.64 -2.56
C TYR A 304 10.03 -8.96 -3.66
N PHE A 305 10.68 -8.44 -4.71
CA PHE A 305 9.99 -7.81 -5.84
C PHE A 305 9.29 -8.79 -6.78
N ASP A 306 9.62 -10.08 -6.71
CA ASP A 306 8.85 -11.16 -7.35
C ASP A 306 7.66 -11.63 -6.48
N ASN A 307 7.48 -11.05 -5.29
CA ASN A 307 6.45 -11.43 -4.32
C ASN A 307 6.38 -12.96 -4.14
N HIS A 308 7.54 -13.62 -4.05
CA HIS A 308 7.66 -15.06 -4.31
C HIS A 308 6.72 -15.97 -3.48
N ASP A 309 6.35 -15.55 -2.27
CA ASP A 309 5.47 -16.24 -1.33
C ASP A 309 4.07 -15.59 -1.22
N GLY A 310 3.83 -14.50 -1.95
CA GLY A 310 2.60 -13.71 -1.87
C GLY A 310 2.56 -12.71 -0.71
N PHE A 311 3.61 -12.61 0.12
CA PHE A 311 3.61 -11.86 1.37
C PHE A 311 4.49 -10.61 1.37
N SER A 312 5.11 -10.25 0.25
CA SER A 312 5.80 -8.98 0.11
C SER A 312 4.82 -7.81 0.22
N VAL A 313 5.22 -6.70 0.85
CA VAL A 313 4.38 -5.49 0.94
C VAL A 313 4.30 -4.85 -0.46
N PRO A 314 3.10 -4.71 -1.06
CA PRO A 314 2.97 -4.15 -2.40
C PRO A 314 3.41 -2.68 -2.45
N PRO A 315 3.94 -2.20 -3.59
CA PRO A 315 4.36 -0.82 -3.77
C PRO A 315 3.27 0.20 -3.43
N THR A 316 3.69 1.37 -2.95
CA THR A 316 2.80 2.50 -2.64
C THR A 316 2.23 3.11 -3.92
N TRP A 317 0.99 3.63 -3.85
CA TRP A 317 0.35 4.38 -4.93
C TRP A 317 0.00 5.81 -4.48
N VAL A 318 -0.33 6.65 -5.46
CA VAL A 318 -0.76 8.03 -5.25
C VAL A 318 -2.27 8.15 -5.44
N SER A 319 -2.91 8.96 -4.60
CA SER A 319 -4.31 9.36 -4.75
C SER A 319 -4.40 10.83 -5.12
N SER A 320 -4.81 11.10 -6.37
CA SER A 320 -4.98 12.47 -6.85
C SER A 320 -6.02 13.22 -6.01
N GLY A 321 -5.63 14.37 -5.47
CA GLY A 321 -6.48 15.21 -4.62
C GLY A 321 -6.54 14.81 -3.14
N ASP A 322 -5.74 13.82 -2.69
CA ASP A 322 -5.67 13.43 -1.28
C ASP A 322 -4.22 13.10 -0.84
N ASP A 323 -3.42 14.15 -0.66
CA ASP A 323 -2.03 14.05 -0.18
C ASP A 323 -1.94 13.42 1.22
N THR A 324 -2.97 13.56 2.03
CA THR A 324 -3.01 12.98 3.39
C THR A 324 -3.12 11.47 3.31
N PHE A 325 -4.02 10.95 2.46
CA PHE A 325 -4.14 9.53 2.21
C PHE A 325 -2.89 8.97 1.53
N THR A 326 -2.35 9.68 0.53
CA THR A 326 -1.10 9.30 -0.15
C THR A 326 0.06 9.17 0.84
N GLN A 327 0.24 10.14 1.74
CA GLN A 327 1.28 10.07 2.77
C GLN A 327 1.03 8.90 3.72
N TRP A 328 -0.21 8.72 4.20
CA TRP A 328 -0.54 7.64 5.12
C TRP A 328 -0.30 6.24 4.53
N VAL A 329 -0.62 6.02 3.25
CA VAL A 329 -0.32 4.77 2.53
C VAL A 329 1.18 4.55 2.41
N SER A 330 1.96 5.61 2.18
CA SER A 330 3.42 5.51 2.17
C SER A 330 3.96 5.12 3.54
N ASP A 331 3.50 5.80 4.60
CA ASP A 331 4.00 5.61 5.95
C ASP A 331 3.66 4.23 6.49
N ILE A 332 2.43 3.74 6.30
CA ILE A 332 2.01 2.44 6.83
C ILE A 332 2.76 1.25 6.20
N LYS A 333 3.24 1.43 4.96
CA LYS A 333 4.01 0.42 4.21
C LYS A 333 5.52 0.48 4.48
N SER A 334 5.99 1.51 5.18
CA SER A 334 7.42 1.70 5.47
C SER A 334 8.01 0.62 6.40
N ALA A 335 9.32 0.49 6.40
CA ALA A 335 10.06 -0.38 7.32
C ALA A 335 10.09 0.19 8.74
N GLU A 336 10.08 1.52 8.87
CA GLU A 336 10.00 2.22 10.14
C GLU A 336 8.69 1.89 10.85
N THR A 337 7.55 1.97 10.15
CA THR A 337 6.25 1.61 10.72
C THR A 337 6.16 0.13 11.10
N TYR A 338 6.84 -0.76 10.38
CA TYR A 338 6.94 -2.16 10.80
C TYR A 338 7.56 -2.26 12.20
N SER A 339 8.71 -1.62 12.39
CA SER A 339 9.47 -1.67 13.64
C SER A 339 8.79 -0.89 14.78
N SER A 340 8.09 0.21 14.46
CA SER A 340 7.45 1.06 15.47
C SER A 340 6.04 0.64 15.87
N ASN A 341 5.36 -0.15 15.04
CA ASN A 341 3.95 -0.51 15.26
C ASN A 341 3.71 -2.02 15.12
N PHE A 342 4.05 -2.63 13.98
CA PHE A 342 3.74 -4.05 13.74
C PHE A 342 4.51 -4.98 14.69
N GLU A 343 5.80 -4.74 14.93
CA GLU A 343 6.57 -5.49 15.93
C GLU A 343 6.07 -5.27 17.35
N VAL A 344 5.61 -4.05 17.67
CA VAL A 344 5.02 -3.73 18.98
C VAL A 344 3.74 -4.52 19.20
N TRP A 345 2.82 -4.53 18.23
CA TRP A 345 1.59 -5.35 18.29
C TRP A 345 1.90 -6.84 18.31
N GLU A 346 2.89 -7.29 17.54
CA GLU A 346 3.33 -8.69 17.56
C GLU A 346 3.84 -9.12 18.94
N SER A 347 4.56 -8.23 19.63
CA SER A 347 5.02 -8.46 21.00
C SER A 347 3.88 -8.39 22.01
N GLN A 348 3.07 -7.33 21.99
CA GLN A 348 2.00 -7.10 22.99
C GLN A 348 0.96 -8.22 22.95
N TYR A 349 0.54 -8.64 21.77
CA TYR A 349 -0.50 -9.66 21.61
C TYR A 349 0.02 -11.09 21.83
N ARG A 350 1.27 -11.25 22.26
CA ARG A 350 1.85 -12.51 22.76
C ARG A 350 2.35 -12.40 24.19
N ASP A 351 2.30 -11.23 24.80
CA ASP A 351 2.72 -11.01 26.18
C ASP A 351 1.59 -11.41 27.14
N PRO A 352 1.76 -12.48 27.96
CA PRO A 352 0.75 -12.89 28.91
C PRO A 352 0.42 -11.80 29.95
N ALA A 353 1.38 -10.95 30.32
CA ALA A 353 1.15 -9.88 31.29
C ALA A 353 0.32 -8.73 30.70
N TYR A 354 0.42 -8.51 29.38
CA TYR A 354 -0.41 -7.55 28.65
C TYR A 354 -1.83 -8.10 28.47
N LEU A 355 -1.94 -9.31 27.90
CA LEU A 355 -3.22 -9.92 27.54
C LEU A 355 -4.12 -10.21 28.74
N SER A 356 -3.55 -10.63 29.87
CA SER A 356 -4.32 -10.95 31.09
C SER A 356 -5.09 -9.77 31.69
N ARG A 357 -4.84 -8.54 31.23
CA ARG A 357 -5.51 -7.34 31.74
C ARG A 357 -6.78 -6.97 30.96
N MET A 358 -7.09 -7.70 29.90
CA MET A 358 -8.17 -7.38 28.99
C MET A 358 -9.22 -8.49 28.98
N THR A 359 -10.49 -8.11 28.98
CA THR A 359 -11.55 -9.04 28.56
C THR A 359 -11.41 -9.38 27.07
N LEU A 360 -12.09 -10.43 26.62
CA LEU A 360 -12.09 -10.83 25.21
C LEU A 360 -12.66 -9.72 24.31
N GLY A 361 -13.72 -9.02 24.76
CA GLY A 361 -14.27 -7.87 24.06
C GLY A 361 -13.31 -6.68 23.98
N GLN A 362 -12.57 -6.38 25.06
CA GLN A 362 -11.54 -5.34 25.05
C GLN A 362 -10.43 -5.68 24.06
N PHE A 363 -9.92 -6.91 24.11
CA PHE A 363 -8.85 -7.36 23.23
C PHE A 363 -9.29 -7.32 21.75
N GLY A 364 -10.50 -7.79 21.45
CA GLY A 364 -11.03 -7.76 20.09
C GLY A 364 -11.22 -6.35 19.54
N SER A 365 -11.73 -5.43 20.38
CA SER A 365 -11.87 -4.02 20.01
C SER A 365 -10.52 -3.35 19.76
N GLU A 366 -9.52 -3.63 20.60
CA GLU A 366 -8.16 -3.09 20.43
C GLU A 366 -7.48 -3.59 19.16
N VAL A 367 -7.58 -4.89 18.87
CA VAL A 367 -7.02 -5.48 17.64
C VAL A 367 -7.73 -4.92 16.41
N GLU A 368 -9.06 -4.88 16.40
CA GLU A 368 -9.85 -4.41 15.25
C GLU A 368 -9.55 -2.94 14.90
N LEU A 369 -9.47 -2.06 15.91
CA LEU A 369 -9.28 -0.62 15.67
C LEU A 369 -7.82 -0.18 15.56
N GLY A 370 -6.88 -1.01 16.03
CA GLY A 370 -5.45 -0.75 15.96
C GLY A 370 -4.78 -1.47 14.79
N LEU A 371 -4.65 -2.79 14.91
CA LEU A 371 -3.83 -3.62 14.04
C LEU A 371 -4.56 -4.05 12.75
N HIS A 372 -5.82 -4.45 12.86
CA HIS A 372 -6.56 -5.07 11.76
C HIS A 372 -6.68 -4.17 10.53
N ASP A 373 -7.21 -2.95 10.67
CA ASP A 373 -7.33 -1.98 9.56
C ASP A 373 -5.95 -1.72 8.91
N TRP A 374 -4.88 -1.77 9.71
CA TRP A 374 -3.52 -1.56 9.25
C TRP A 374 -2.92 -2.76 8.51
N LEU A 375 -3.23 -3.99 8.90
CA LEU A 375 -2.85 -5.20 8.16
C LEU A 375 -3.44 -5.18 6.75
N HIS A 376 -4.73 -4.83 6.64
CA HIS A 376 -5.40 -4.71 5.36
C HIS A 376 -4.70 -3.69 4.44
N MET A 377 -4.47 -2.47 4.93
CA MET A 377 -3.90 -1.41 4.08
C MET A 377 -2.39 -1.54 3.84
N ARG A 378 -1.65 -2.18 4.75
CA ARG A 378 -0.22 -2.47 4.53
C ARG A 378 -0.04 -3.47 3.39
N TRP A 379 -0.81 -4.56 3.34
CA TRP A 379 -0.69 -5.57 2.29
C TRP A 379 -1.60 -5.34 1.07
N ALA A 380 -2.45 -4.31 1.07
CA ALA A 380 -3.24 -3.95 -0.10
C ALA A 380 -2.34 -3.58 -1.29
N SER A 381 -2.62 -4.14 -2.47
CA SER A 381 -2.25 -3.56 -3.76
C SER A 381 -3.24 -2.43 -4.10
N VAL A 382 -2.91 -1.60 -5.09
CA VAL A 382 -3.87 -0.60 -5.61
C VAL A 382 -5.12 -1.32 -6.13
N ALA A 383 -6.32 -0.85 -5.76
CA ALA A 383 -7.53 -1.41 -6.34
C ALA A 383 -7.57 -1.15 -7.86
N ARG A 384 -8.19 -2.06 -8.61
CA ARG A 384 -8.35 -1.94 -10.07
C ARG A 384 -9.82 -2.11 -10.44
N ASP A 385 -10.27 -1.42 -11.47
CA ASP A 385 -11.58 -1.70 -12.06
C ASP A 385 -11.53 -3.05 -12.78
N PRO A 386 -12.35 -4.05 -12.39
CA PRO A 386 -12.30 -5.38 -12.98
C PRO A 386 -12.61 -5.42 -14.48
N ALA A 387 -13.32 -4.41 -15.02
CA ALA A 387 -13.68 -4.39 -16.43
C ALA A 387 -12.50 -4.05 -17.36
N ASN A 388 -11.48 -3.34 -16.87
CA ASN A 388 -10.38 -2.85 -17.72
C ASN A 388 -8.99 -2.83 -17.04
N GLY A 389 -8.89 -3.20 -15.76
CA GLY A 389 -7.65 -3.22 -14.99
C GLY A 389 -7.12 -1.84 -14.60
N ALA A 390 -7.87 -0.76 -14.87
CA ALA A 390 -7.44 0.60 -14.60
C ALA A 390 -7.31 0.83 -13.07
N PRO A 391 -6.23 1.48 -12.60
CA PRO A 391 -6.09 1.82 -11.19
C PRO A 391 -7.25 2.66 -10.66
N ALA A 392 -7.79 2.26 -9.52
CA ALA A 392 -8.84 2.94 -8.78
C ALA A 392 -8.39 3.18 -7.32
N PRO A 393 -7.50 4.15 -7.03
CA PRO A 393 -6.90 4.34 -5.70
C PRO A 393 -7.89 4.51 -4.54
N LEU A 394 -9.10 4.98 -4.84
CA LEU A 394 -10.17 5.21 -3.87
C LEU A 394 -11.13 4.02 -3.73
N ALA A 395 -10.87 2.94 -4.46
CA ALA A 395 -11.69 1.75 -4.57
C ALA A 395 -13.10 2.02 -5.11
N ARG A 396 -13.94 0.98 -5.04
CA ARG A 396 -15.35 0.99 -5.44
C ARG A 396 -16.18 1.89 -4.51
N ASP A 397 -17.24 2.50 -5.04
CA ASP A 397 -18.28 3.09 -4.19
C ASP A 397 -18.97 1.99 -3.37
N PRO A 398 -19.08 2.09 -2.03
CA PRO A 398 -19.68 1.04 -1.20
C PRO A 398 -21.09 0.60 -1.64
N ALA A 399 -21.85 1.46 -2.32
CA ALA A 399 -23.19 1.15 -2.84
C ALA A 399 -23.23 0.75 -4.34
N ASP A 400 -22.09 0.70 -5.05
CA ASP A 400 -22.01 0.23 -6.45
C ASP A 400 -21.98 -1.30 -6.51
N PHE A 401 -23.13 -1.91 -6.81
CA PHE A 401 -23.27 -3.37 -6.95
C PHE A 401 -23.26 -3.87 -8.40
N ALA A 402 -22.57 -3.16 -9.30
CA ALA A 402 -22.42 -3.65 -10.67
C ALA A 402 -21.71 -5.01 -10.72
N GLY A 403 -22.16 -5.88 -11.63
CA GLY A 403 -21.68 -7.27 -11.74
C GLY A 403 -20.16 -7.43 -11.86
N ARG A 404 -19.48 -6.45 -12.47
CA ARG A 404 -18.00 -6.44 -12.61
C ARG A 404 -17.27 -6.55 -11.28
N TRP A 405 -17.83 -6.00 -10.20
CA TRP A 405 -17.16 -6.01 -8.88
C TRP A 405 -17.20 -7.36 -8.19
N PHE A 406 -18.04 -8.29 -8.61
CA PHE A 406 -18.18 -9.61 -7.99
C PHE A 406 -17.15 -10.62 -8.51
N GLY A 407 -16.47 -10.33 -9.63
CA GLY A 407 -15.45 -11.21 -10.22
C GLY A 407 -14.23 -11.45 -9.32
N PRO A 408 -13.48 -12.54 -9.54
CA PRO A 408 -12.31 -12.90 -8.72
C PRO A 408 -11.18 -11.86 -8.78
N GLU A 409 -11.13 -11.04 -9.83
CA GLU A 409 -10.15 -9.96 -10.00
C GLU A 409 -10.33 -8.83 -8.98
N ASN A 410 -11.49 -8.73 -8.33
CA ASN A 410 -11.70 -7.82 -7.21
C ASN A 410 -11.42 -8.53 -5.88
N ASP A 411 -10.15 -8.48 -5.47
CA ASP A 411 -9.58 -8.99 -4.21
C ASP A 411 -8.92 -7.88 -3.38
N PHE A 412 -9.38 -6.63 -3.54
CA PHE A 412 -8.79 -5.48 -2.88
C PHE A 412 -8.94 -5.54 -1.35
N LEU A 413 -7.81 -5.64 -0.64
CA LEU A 413 -7.79 -5.72 0.82
C LEU A 413 -8.40 -4.51 1.54
N GLY A 414 -8.46 -3.33 0.90
CA GLY A 414 -8.98 -2.11 1.50
C GLY A 414 -10.52 -2.00 1.61
N ASP A 415 -11.28 -2.99 1.11
CA ASP A 415 -12.75 -3.04 1.16
C ASP A 415 -13.23 -4.42 1.67
N PRO A 416 -14.06 -4.53 2.72
CA PRO A 416 -14.61 -5.81 3.18
C PRO A 416 -15.44 -6.53 2.12
N PHE A 417 -15.94 -5.84 1.09
CA PHE A 417 -16.60 -6.49 -0.05
C PHE A 417 -15.67 -7.43 -0.86
N SER A 418 -14.35 -7.22 -0.79
CA SER A 418 -13.37 -8.01 -1.55
C SER A 418 -12.17 -8.50 -0.77
N SER A 419 -11.91 -7.97 0.43
CA SER A 419 -10.69 -8.30 1.18
C SER A 419 -10.53 -9.78 1.48
N HIS A 420 -11.62 -10.52 1.76
CA HIS A 420 -11.60 -11.96 2.02
C HIS A 420 -11.22 -12.82 0.81
N VAL A 421 -11.28 -12.26 -0.40
CA VAL A 421 -10.84 -12.94 -1.63
C VAL A 421 -9.31 -12.92 -1.76
N ASN A 422 -8.64 -11.97 -1.10
CA ASN A 422 -7.18 -11.89 -1.13
C ASN A 422 -6.56 -13.04 -0.31
N PRO A 423 -5.59 -13.80 -0.83
CA PRO A 423 -4.97 -14.89 -0.07
C PRO A 423 -4.34 -14.42 1.25
N VAL A 424 -3.75 -13.21 1.28
CA VAL A 424 -3.07 -12.64 2.44
C VAL A 424 -4.03 -12.43 3.61
N PHE A 425 -5.32 -12.17 3.34
CA PHE A 425 -6.38 -12.07 4.34
C PHE A 425 -6.34 -13.24 5.32
N TRP A 426 -6.31 -14.46 4.79
CA TRP A 426 -6.39 -15.68 5.60
C TRP A 426 -5.16 -15.90 6.48
N HIS A 427 -4.00 -15.43 6.03
CA HIS A 427 -2.75 -15.58 6.76
C HIS A 427 -2.69 -14.67 7.98
N PHE A 428 -3.05 -13.38 7.84
CA PHE A 428 -3.05 -12.46 8.98
C PHE A 428 -4.29 -12.60 9.85
N HIS A 429 -5.45 -12.98 9.30
CA HIS A 429 -6.62 -13.32 10.13
C HIS A 429 -6.37 -14.60 10.93
N GLY A 430 -5.68 -15.59 10.35
CA GLY A 430 -5.19 -16.74 11.11
C GLY A 430 -4.21 -16.33 12.21
N TRP A 431 -3.29 -15.40 11.93
CA TRP A 431 -2.39 -14.86 12.96
C TRP A 431 -3.16 -14.19 14.09
N ILE A 432 -4.21 -13.41 13.79
CA ILE A 432 -5.08 -12.76 14.78
C ILE A 432 -5.82 -13.81 15.62
N ASP A 433 -6.41 -14.80 14.96
CA ASP A 433 -7.15 -15.90 15.60
C ASP A 433 -6.27 -16.70 16.57
N ASP A 434 -5.02 -16.97 16.21
CA ASP A 434 -4.07 -17.65 17.09
C ASP A 434 -3.79 -16.84 18.38
N ARG A 435 -3.89 -15.50 18.36
CA ARG A 435 -3.70 -14.65 19.55
C ARG A 435 -4.84 -14.80 20.57
N VAL A 436 -6.02 -15.24 20.15
CA VAL A 436 -7.11 -15.57 21.07
C VAL A 436 -6.70 -16.73 22.00
N GLU A 437 -5.90 -17.68 21.49
CA GLU A 437 -5.35 -18.75 22.34
C GLU A 437 -4.20 -18.27 23.22
N ASP A 438 -3.41 -17.28 22.78
CA ASP A 438 -2.44 -16.59 23.65
C ASP A 438 -3.15 -15.86 24.80
N TRP A 439 -4.28 -15.20 24.52
CA TRP A 439 -5.12 -14.55 25.52
C TRP A 439 -5.70 -15.57 26.52
N PHE A 440 -6.22 -16.69 26.05
CA PHE A 440 -6.71 -17.74 26.94
C PHE A 440 -5.60 -18.27 27.86
N ARG A 441 -4.41 -18.57 27.30
CA ARG A 441 -3.25 -19.00 28.09
C ARG A 441 -2.80 -17.94 29.11
N ALA A 442 -2.91 -16.66 28.76
CA ALA A 442 -2.63 -15.56 29.68
C ALA A 442 -3.61 -15.55 30.86
N HIS A 443 -4.91 -15.72 30.62
CA HIS A 443 -5.90 -15.82 31.69
C HIS A 443 -5.74 -17.08 32.52
N GLU A 444 -5.46 -18.24 31.93
CA GLU A 444 -5.17 -19.44 32.70
C GLU A 444 -3.94 -19.30 33.61
N ARG A 445 -2.96 -18.48 33.20
CA ARG A 445 -1.77 -18.19 34.00
C ARG A 445 -2.04 -17.24 35.18
N PHE A 446 -2.80 -16.16 34.96
CA PHE A 446 -2.97 -15.09 35.95
C PHE A 446 -4.32 -15.16 36.71
N HIS A 447 -5.30 -15.87 36.14
CA HIS A 447 -6.69 -15.99 36.59
C HIS A 447 -7.19 -17.44 36.38
N PRO A 448 -6.52 -18.44 36.98
CA PRO A 448 -6.73 -19.86 36.65
C PRO A 448 -8.19 -20.28 36.86
N GLY A 449 -8.81 -20.86 35.82
CA GLY A 449 -10.19 -21.35 35.86
C GLY A 449 -11.26 -20.27 35.74
N GLU A 450 -10.91 -18.99 35.62
CA GLU A 450 -11.88 -17.92 35.40
C GLU A 450 -12.34 -17.81 33.93
N VAL A 451 -11.67 -18.51 33.00
CA VAL A 451 -12.08 -18.63 31.59
C VAL A 451 -12.26 -20.11 31.27
N SER A 452 -13.47 -20.49 30.86
CA SER A 452 -13.80 -21.87 30.49
C SER A 452 -14.02 -21.99 28.99
N ARG A 453 -13.51 -23.06 28.38
CA ARG A 453 -13.78 -23.37 26.96
C ARG A 453 -15.22 -23.84 26.78
N LEU A 454 -15.81 -23.50 25.65
CA LEU A 454 -17.16 -23.86 25.23
C LEU A 454 -17.20 -24.02 23.71
N GLU A 455 -18.05 -24.89 23.16
CA GLU A 455 -18.35 -24.88 21.73
C GLU A 455 -19.58 -24.01 21.49
N VAL A 456 -19.48 -23.01 20.60
CA VAL A 456 -20.58 -22.12 20.23
C VAL A 456 -20.74 -22.18 18.71
N ASN A 457 -21.91 -22.57 18.22
CA ASN A 457 -22.19 -22.74 16.79
C ASN A 457 -21.14 -23.60 16.04
N GLY A 458 -20.66 -24.68 16.67
CA GLY A 458 -19.63 -25.57 16.09
C GLY A 458 -18.21 -24.98 16.09
N VAL A 459 -17.99 -23.84 16.75
CA VAL A 459 -16.69 -23.16 16.85
C VAL A 459 -16.12 -23.34 18.26
N PRO A 460 -14.86 -23.80 18.41
CA PRO A 460 -14.16 -23.79 19.70
C PRO A 460 -14.00 -22.37 20.23
N TRP A 461 -14.65 -22.10 21.36
CA TRP A 461 -14.82 -20.78 21.96
C TRP A 461 -14.73 -20.82 23.50
N PHE A 462 -15.29 -19.80 24.16
CA PHE A 462 -15.26 -19.62 25.60
C PHE A 462 -16.65 -19.30 26.15
N ALA A 463 -16.93 -19.77 27.36
CA ALA A 463 -18.15 -19.47 28.09
C ALA A 463 -18.15 -18.01 28.60
N PRO A 464 -19.33 -17.39 28.75
CA PRO A 464 -19.43 -16.06 29.35
C PRO A 464 -18.94 -16.06 30.80
N GLY A 465 -18.38 -14.96 31.25
CA GLY A 465 -17.84 -14.83 32.60
C GLY A 465 -17.16 -13.49 32.82
N ARG A 466 -16.27 -13.43 33.82
CA ARG A 466 -15.54 -12.19 34.16
C ARG A 466 -14.80 -11.59 32.96
N TRP A 467 -14.25 -12.45 32.10
CA TRP A 467 -13.37 -12.06 31.00
C TRP A 467 -13.99 -12.23 29.62
N VAL A 468 -15.23 -12.73 29.53
CA VAL A 468 -15.96 -12.93 28.27
C VAL A 468 -17.35 -12.34 28.47
N GLU A 469 -17.62 -11.19 27.87
CA GLU A 469 -18.77 -10.35 28.21
C GLU A 469 -20.12 -10.90 27.73
N VAL A 470 -20.11 -11.67 26.64
CA VAL A 470 -21.31 -12.14 25.95
C VAL A 470 -21.16 -13.59 25.52
N ASP A 471 -22.28 -14.32 25.46
CA ASP A 471 -22.37 -15.72 25.00
C ASP A 471 -23.06 -15.87 23.64
N ASP A 472 -23.49 -14.76 23.05
CA ASP A 472 -24.25 -14.67 21.81
C ASP A 472 -23.47 -13.92 20.72
N PRO A 473 -22.30 -14.40 20.27
CA PRO A 473 -21.52 -13.70 19.25
C PRO A 473 -22.30 -13.56 17.93
N TRP A 474 -22.19 -12.39 17.29
CA TRP A 474 -23.03 -12.01 16.15
C TRP A 474 -22.43 -12.43 14.80
N LEU A 475 -23.11 -13.34 14.11
CA LEU A 475 -22.84 -13.75 12.72
C LEU A 475 -23.88 -13.17 11.74
N GLY A 476 -24.42 -11.98 12.02
CA GLY A 476 -25.52 -11.44 11.22
C GLY A 476 -26.87 -12.12 11.55
N PRO A 477 -27.79 -12.15 10.57
CA PRO A 477 -29.13 -12.71 10.75
C PRO A 477 -29.17 -14.17 11.20
N ASP A 478 -28.15 -14.97 10.87
CA ASP A 478 -28.07 -16.39 11.27
C ASP A 478 -28.09 -16.59 12.80
N THR A 479 -27.71 -15.57 13.58
CA THR A 479 -27.68 -15.64 15.05
C THR A 479 -28.65 -14.67 15.73
N HIS A 480 -28.95 -13.51 15.10
CA HIS A 480 -29.75 -12.44 15.71
C HIS A 480 -30.79 -11.84 14.74
N GLY A 481 -31.14 -12.58 13.69
CA GLY A 481 -32.22 -12.24 12.77
C GLY A 481 -33.60 -12.33 13.42
N CYS A 482 -34.61 -11.77 12.76
CA CYS A 482 -35.99 -11.76 13.26
C CYS A 482 -36.91 -12.73 12.51
N SER A 483 -36.47 -13.29 11.36
CA SER A 483 -37.32 -14.04 10.46
C SER A 483 -37.08 -15.56 10.52
N THR A 484 -38.14 -16.34 10.76
CA THR A 484 -38.17 -17.79 10.51
C THR A 484 -38.58 -18.13 9.07
N THR A 485 -38.73 -17.13 8.19
CA THR A 485 -39.18 -17.30 6.81
C THR A 485 -38.01 -17.80 5.95
N PRO A 486 -38.15 -18.96 5.27
CA PRO A 486 -37.14 -19.44 4.33
C PRO A 486 -36.89 -18.40 3.23
N GLY A 487 -35.62 -18.12 2.94
CA GLY A 487 -35.19 -17.27 1.83
C GLY A 487 -35.37 -17.97 0.48
N LEU A 488 -35.04 -17.25 -0.60
CA LEU A 488 -35.13 -17.77 -1.96
C LEU A 488 -34.17 -18.96 -2.22
N GLN A 489 -33.15 -19.13 -1.37
CA GLN A 489 -32.25 -20.27 -1.37
C GLN A 489 -32.59 -21.25 -0.23
N MET A 490 -32.59 -22.55 -0.57
CA MET A 490 -32.92 -23.63 0.36
C MET A 490 -31.95 -23.67 1.53
N GLY A 491 -32.47 -23.54 2.76
CA GLY A 491 -31.69 -23.61 4.01
C GLY A 491 -31.18 -22.28 4.57
N ARG A 492 -31.52 -21.13 3.95
CA ARG A 492 -31.14 -19.79 4.42
C ARG A 492 -32.35 -18.93 4.75
N SER A 493 -32.20 -17.90 5.59
CA SER A 493 -33.26 -16.93 5.89
C SER A 493 -33.38 -15.90 4.76
N MET A 494 -34.55 -15.25 4.65
CA MET A 494 -34.78 -14.13 3.73
C MET A 494 -33.79 -12.94 3.95
N GLU A 495 -33.23 -12.84 5.16
CA GLU A 495 -32.35 -11.75 5.57
C GLU A 495 -30.94 -11.89 4.94
N MET A 496 -30.55 -13.12 4.59
CA MET A 496 -29.30 -13.44 3.87
C MET A 496 -29.44 -13.34 2.35
N ASP A 497 -30.60 -12.92 1.83
CA ASP A 497 -30.79 -12.69 0.40
C ASP A 497 -29.93 -11.51 -0.11
N PRO A 498 -29.22 -11.64 -1.25
CA PRO A 498 -28.40 -10.57 -1.80
C PRO A 498 -29.12 -9.24 -2.00
N GLU A 499 -30.40 -9.21 -2.39
CA GLU A 499 -31.14 -7.95 -2.55
C GLU A 499 -31.50 -7.32 -1.19
N THR A 500 -31.80 -8.14 -0.18
CA THR A 500 -31.96 -7.66 1.21
C THR A 500 -30.67 -7.02 1.72
N MET A 501 -29.52 -7.66 1.51
CA MET A 501 -28.23 -7.12 1.93
C MET A 501 -27.85 -5.83 1.17
N LYS A 502 -28.14 -5.76 -0.14
CA LYS A 502 -27.97 -4.51 -0.91
C LYS A 502 -28.84 -3.38 -0.37
N LEU A 503 -30.09 -3.67 0.01
CA LEU A 503 -30.98 -2.69 0.64
C LEU A 503 -30.41 -2.21 1.97
N ALA A 504 -29.95 -3.12 2.83
CA ALA A 504 -29.32 -2.79 4.12
C ALA A 504 -28.07 -1.90 3.96
N LEU A 505 -27.23 -2.20 2.97
CA LEU A 505 -26.06 -1.38 2.64
C LEU A 505 -26.49 0.03 2.18
N ARG A 506 -27.50 0.14 1.29
CA ARG A 506 -28.05 1.44 0.86
C ARG A 506 -28.61 2.24 2.04
N ILE A 507 -29.30 1.60 2.98
CA ILE A 507 -29.79 2.26 4.21
C ILE A 507 -28.60 2.80 5.01
N THR A 508 -27.59 1.97 5.22
CA THR A 508 -26.40 2.29 6.03
C THR A 508 -25.57 3.42 5.43
N PHE A 509 -25.38 3.45 4.11
CA PHE A 509 -24.57 4.45 3.41
C PHE A 509 -25.34 5.71 3.00
N GLY A 510 -26.63 5.59 2.68
CA GLY A 510 -27.45 6.73 2.26
C GLY A 510 -27.70 7.77 3.38
N ALA A 511 -27.17 7.58 4.59
CA ALA A 511 -27.21 8.60 5.65
C ALA A 511 -26.23 9.73 5.40
N ASP A 512 -25.16 9.42 4.66
CA ASP A 512 -24.13 10.37 4.32
C ASP A 512 -24.54 11.23 3.10
N ASP A 513 -25.44 10.75 2.21
CA ASP A 513 -25.81 11.47 0.98
C ASP A 513 -26.53 12.80 1.22
N ASP A 514 -27.49 12.88 2.14
CA ASP A 514 -28.25 14.12 2.40
C ASP A 514 -27.41 15.21 3.09
N ALA A 515 -26.46 14.81 3.96
CA ALA A 515 -25.57 15.74 4.65
C ALA A 515 -24.34 16.13 3.81
N LEU A 516 -23.87 15.23 2.93
CA LEU A 516 -22.70 15.50 2.10
C LEU A 516 -23.04 16.25 0.80
N GLN A 517 -24.30 16.23 0.30
CA GLN A 517 -24.69 17.01 -0.88
C GLN A 517 -24.40 18.52 -0.77
N THR A 518 -24.39 19.06 0.44
CA THR A 518 -24.02 20.46 0.71
C THR A 518 -22.53 20.68 1.00
N LEU A 519 -21.74 19.62 1.24
CA LEU A 519 -20.32 19.65 1.63
C LEU A 519 -19.36 19.02 0.59
N PHE A 520 -19.88 18.40 -0.48
CA PHE A 520 -19.17 17.54 -1.45
C PHE A 520 -18.01 18.19 -2.24
N LYS A 521 -17.66 19.46 -2.03
CA LYS A 521 -16.42 20.01 -2.59
C LYS A 521 -15.17 19.75 -1.74
N ARG A 522 -15.26 19.18 -0.52
CA ARG A 522 -14.10 19.16 0.41
C ARG A 522 -13.68 17.85 1.06
N VAL A 523 -14.45 16.76 1.01
CA VAL A 523 -14.06 15.50 1.67
C VAL A 523 -13.76 14.41 0.63
N PRO A 524 -12.49 14.01 0.44
CA PRO A 524 -12.13 12.95 -0.50
C PRO A 524 -12.66 11.59 -0.01
N ARG A 525 -13.20 10.80 -0.96
CA ARG A 525 -13.60 9.40 -0.73
C ARG A 525 -12.34 8.56 -0.51
N ARG A 526 -12.35 7.59 0.42
CA ARG A 526 -11.20 6.74 0.76
C ARG A 526 -11.65 5.28 0.90
N PRO A 527 -10.76 4.29 0.72
CA PRO A 527 -11.03 2.89 1.05
C PRO A 527 -11.59 2.69 2.46
N TRP A 528 -12.36 1.61 2.66
CA TRP A 528 -13.03 1.30 3.92
C TRP A 528 -12.07 1.33 5.12
N TYR A 529 -10.97 0.58 5.04
CA TYR A 529 -9.97 0.48 6.11
C TYR A 529 -9.04 1.70 6.20
N ALA A 530 -9.20 2.70 5.33
CA ALA A 530 -8.46 3.96 5.37
C ALA A 530 -9.33 5.17 5.80
N ARG A 531 -10.65 5.01 5.95
CA ARG A 531 -11.56 6.13 6.28
C ARG A 531 -11.30 6.76 7.66
N HIS A 532 -10.65 6.02 8.56
CA HIS A 532 -10.29 6.46 9.91
C HIS A 532 -8.80 6.78 10.07
N LEU A 533 -8.07 6.92 8.95
CA LEU A 533 -6.66 7.25 8.99
C LEU A 533 -6.41 8.51 9.84
N LYS A 534 -5.28 8.49 10.54
CA LYS A 534 -4.78 9.63 11.30
C LYS A 534 -3.28 9.71 11.06
N LEU A 535 -2.82 10.86 10.59
CA LEU A 535 -1.41 11.21 10.65
C LEU A 535 -1.16 11.82 12.03
N LYS A 536 -0.14 11.33 12.74
CA LYS A 536 0.40 12.08 13.88
C LYS A 536 1.24 13.21 13.29
N ASN A 537 0.97 14.45 13.71
CA ASN A 537 1.89 15.54 13.44
C ASN A 537 3.23 15.16 14.08
N THR A 538 4.29 15.16 13.28
CA THR A 538 5.67 14.97 13.74
C THR A 538 6.21 16.27 14.30
#